data_AF-A0A526RX71-F1
#
_entry.id   AF-A0A526RX71-F1
#
_cell.length_a   1.000
_cell.length_b   1.000
_cell.length_c   1.000
_cell.angle_alpha   90.00
_cell.angle_beta   90.00
_cell.angle_gamma   90.00
#
_symmetry.space_group_name_H-M   'P 1'
#
loop_
_entity.id
_entity.type
_entity.pdbx_description
1 polymer ?
#
loop_
_entity_poly.entity_id
_entity_poly.type
_entity_poly.pdbx_seq_one_letter_code
_entity_poly.pdbx_strand_id
1 'polypeptide(L)' 'MLARIPCAVCACMVWAFPALAGQQVYLVRVEKAERRLELIGDGGKILRSFSIALGSEPFGHKHQEGDERT' A
#
# COMPACT_ATOMS: atom_id res chain seq x y z
N MET A 1 -30.27 2.45 50.02
CA MET A 1 -29.74 1.42 49.11
C MET A 1 -29.11 2.12 47.91
N LEU A 2 -27.78 2.02 47.79
CA LEU A 2 -27.01 2.61 46.70
C LEU A 2 -27.24 1.80 45.41
N ALA A 3 -27.83 2.43 44.39
CA ALA A 3 -27.66 1.98 43.01
C ALA A 3 -26.51 2.80 42.40
N ARG A 4 -25.28 2.35 42.66
CA ARG A 4 -24.10 2.83 41.92
C ARG A 4 -24.23 2.27 40.49
N ILE A 5 -24.72 3.10 39.57
CA ILE A 5 -24.68 2.83 38.13
C ILE A 5 -23.19 2.67 37.77
N PRO A 6 -22.74 1.50 37.28
CA PRO A 6 -21.35 1.33 36.92
C PRO A 6 -21.08 2.15 35.66
N CYS A 7 -20.41 3.29 35.83
CA CYS A 7 -19.80 4.10 34.78
C CYS A 7 -18.79 3.31 33.91
N ALA A 8 -18.55 2.03 34.23
CA ALA A 8 -17.61 1.14 33.55
C ALA A 8 -18.11 0.59 32.21
N VAL A 9 -19.42 0.59 31.92
CA VAL A 9 -19.92 -0.08 30.69
C VAL A 9 -19.67 0.75 29.42
N CYS A 10 -19.58 2.08 29.52
CA CYS A 10 -19.23 2.92 28.36
C CYS A 10 -17.72 2.99 28.07
N ALA A 11 -16.84 2.59 28.99
CA ALA A 11 -15.39 2.72 28.83
C ALA A 11 -14.75 1.55 28.04
N CYS A 12 -15.41 0.40 27.95
CA CYS A 12 -14.87 -0.78 27.25
C CYS A 12 -15.08 -0.75 25.74
N MET A 13 -16.00 0.06 25.22
CA MET A 13 -16.39 0.00 23.80
C MET A 13 -15.44 0.72 22.84
N VAL A 14 -14.50 1.53 23.36
CA VAL A 14 -13.55 2.30 22.53
C VAL A 14 -12.20 1.58 22.34
N TRP A 15 -11.89 0.58 23.16
CA TRP A 15 -10.57 -0.08 23.13
C TRP A 15 -10.42 -1.18 22.08
N ALA A 16 -11.51 -1.64 21.47
CA ALA A 16 -11.53 -2.81 20.61
C ALA A 16 -11.80 -2.49 19.13
N PHE A 17 -11.66 -1.23 18.70
CA PHE A 17 -11.57 -0.94 17.28
C PHE A 17 -10.11 -1.09 16.87
N PRO A 18 -9.68 -2.22 16.27
CA PRO A 18 -8.43 -2.19 15.54
C PRO A 18 -8.60 -1.09 14.51
N ALA A 19 -7.76 -0.06 14.57
CA ALA A 19 -7.68 0.88 13.47
C ALA A 19 -7.47 0.03 12.21
N LEU A 20 -8.35 0.18 11.23
CA LEU A 20 -8.17 -0.43 9.91
C LEU A 20 -7.01 0.29 9.23
N ALA A 21 -5.80 0.07 9.75
CA ALA A 21 -4.58 0.66 9.26
C ALA A 21 -4.21 -0.13 8.00
N GLY A 22 -4.59 0.41 6.86
CA GLY A 22 -4.10 -0.08 5.57
C GLY A 22 -2.57 -0.09 5.56
N GLN A 23 -1.98 -1.04 4.84
CA GLN A 23 -0.52 -1.05 4.67
C GLN A 23 -0.12 0.19 3.85
N GLN A 24 0.68 1.07 4.46
CA GLN A 24 1.18 2.27 3.79
C GLN A 24 2.28 1.91 2.78
N VAL A 25 2.13 2.40 1.55
CA VAL A 25 3.14 2.27 0.49
C VAL A 25 3.98 3.55 0.47
N TYR A 26 5.30 3.40 0.47
CA TYR A 26 6.25 4.53 0.43
C TYR A 26 6.97 4.63 -0.91
N LEU A 27 7.11 3.49 -1.61
CA LEU A 27 7.80 3.43 -2.89
C LEU A 27 7.04 2.50 -3.85
N VAL A 28 6.95 2.91 -5.10
CA VAL A 28 6.54 2.06 -6.21
C VAL A 28 7.77 1.80 -7.06
N ARG A 29 8.16 0.53 -7.20
CA ARG A 29 9.31 0.11 -8.01
C ARG A 29 8.84 -0.66 -9.23
N VAL A 30 9.39 -0.33 -10.39
CA VAL A 30 9.16 -1.07 -11.63
C VAL A 30 10.47 -1.68 -12.10
N GLU A 31 10.53 -3.01 -12.09
CA GLU A 31 11.63 -3.78 -12.67
C GLU A 31 11.26 -4.11 -14.13
N LYS A 32 11.63 -3.21 -15.05
CA LYS A 32 11.20 -3.28 -16.47
C LYS A 32 11.58 -4.60 -17.14
N ALA A 33 12.80 -5.09 -16.90
CA ALA A 33 13.28 -6.35 -17.47
C ALA A 33 12.42 -7.55 -17.06
N GLU A 34 11.82 -7.51 -15.87
CA GLU A 34 11.01 -8.58 -15.31
C GLU A 34 9.50 -8.35 -15.47
N ARG A 35 9.10 -7.23 -16.11
CA ARG A 35 7.70 -6.80 -16.27
C ARG A 35 6.93 -6.86 -14.94
N ARG A 36 7.57 -6.39 -13.87
CA ARG A 36 7.03 -6.43 -12.50
C ARG A 36 6.98 -5.05 -11.88
N LEU A 37 5.86 -4.78 -11.22
CA LEU A 37 5.67 -3.63 -10.32
C LEU A 37 5.58 -4.13 -8.88
N GLU A 38 6.32 -3.49 -7.99
CA GLU A 38 6.31 -3.77 -6.56
C GLU A 38 5.86 -2.53 -5.77
N LEU A 39 4.93 -2.75 -4.85
CA LEU A 39 4.58 -1.76 -3.84
C LEU A 39 5.41 -2.05 -2.60
N ILE A 40 6.24 -1.09 -2.21
CA ILE A 40 7.20 -1.23 -1.12
C ILE A 40 6.75 -0.36 0.05
N GLY A 41 6.58 -1.03 1.19
CA GLY A 41 6.19 -0.45 2.47
C GLY A 41 7.39 -0.05 3.31
N ASP A 42 7.12 0.21 4.59
CA ASP A 42 8.14 0.60 5.55
C ASP A 42 9.26 -0.45 5.66
N GLY A 43 10.48 0.02 5.91
CA GLY A 43 11.66 -0.84 6.00
C GLY A 43 12.01 -1.63 4.73
N GLY A 44 11.47 -1.24 3.56
CA GLY A 44 11.75 -1.91 2.28
C GLY A 44 10.95 -3.19 2.04
N LYS A 45 9.92 -3.47 2.86
CA LYS A 45 9.08 -4.67 2.69
C LYS A 45 8.26 -4.60 1.41
N ILE A 46 8.35 -5.62 0.56
CA ILE A 46 7.43 -5.78 -0.58
C ILE A 46 6.04 -6.15 -0.04
N LEU A 47 5.08 -5.25 -0.21
CA LEU A 47 3.68 -5.42 0.21
C LEU A 47 2.86 -6.16 -0.84
N ARG A 48 3.13 -5.87 -2.13
CA ARG A 48 2.47 -6.47 -3.28
C ARG A 48 3.40 -6.50 -4.49
N SER A 49 3.17 -7.47 -5.36
CA SER A 49 3.84 -7.64 -6.64
C SER A 49 2.79 -7.88 -7.72
N PHE A 50 2.94 -7.21 -8.86
CA PHE A 50 2.04 -7.31 -10.00
C PHE A 50 2.85 -7.53 -11.27
N SER A 51 2.35 -8.42 -12.14
CA SER A 51 2.77 -8.44 -13.53
C SER A 51 2.19 -7.21 -14.23
N ILE A 52 2.99 -6.53 -15.05
CA ILE A 52 2.57 -5.33 -15.77
C ILE A 52 2.85 -5.45 -17.26
N ALA A 53 2.03 -4.78 -18.06
CA ALA A 53 2.38 -4.46 -19.44
C ALA A 53 3.29 -3.22 -19.44
N LEU A 54 4.20 -3.18 -20.41
CA LEU A 54 5.01 -1.99 -20.71
C LEU A 54 4.60 -1.46 -22.08
N GLY A 55 5.16 -0.31 -22.46
CA GLY A 55 5.05 0.14 -23.85
C GLY A 55 5.71 -0.88 -24.81
N SER A 56 5.38 -0.78 -26.09
CA SER A 56 5.80 -1.75 -27.13
C SER A 56 7.32 -1.78 -27.33
N GLU A 57 8.00 -0.67 -27.06
CA GLU A 57 9.47 -0.56 -27.13
C GLU A 57 10.01 -0.14 -25.75
N PRO A 58 10.04 -1.02 -24.73
CA PRO A 58 10.24 -0.62 -23.33
C PRO A 58 11.72 -0.42 -22.93
N PHE A 59 12.62 -0.34 -23.90
CA PHE A 59 14.06 -0.32 -23.69
C PHE A 59 14.62 1.10 -23.62
N GLY A 60 15.61 1.30 -22.75
CA GLY A 60 16.25 2.59 -22.55
C GLY A 60 15.35 3.63 -21.88
N HIS A 61 15.65 4.91 -22.13
CA HIS A 61 14.91 6.05 -21.58
C HIS A 61 13.87 6.56 -22.58
N LYS A 62 12.74 7.01 -22.04
CA LYS A 62 11.73 7.75 -22.79
C LYS A 62 12.26 9.12 -23.18
N HIS A 63 12.13 9.51 -24.44
CA HIS A 63 12.57 10.82 -24.95
C HIS A 63 11.40 11.71 -25.31
N GLN A 64 10.27 11.14 -25.74
CA GLN A 64 9.10 11.90 -26.16
C GLN A 64 7.81 11.12 -25.99
N GLU A 65 6.69 11.85 -26.03
CA GLU A 65 5.37 11.22 -26.16
C GLU A 65 5.28 10.45 -27.49
N GLY A 66 4.65 9.27 -27.45
CA GLY A 66 4.49 8.42 -28.62
C GLY A 66 5.70 7.55 -29.01
N ASP A 67 6.84 7.62 -28.30
CA ASP A 67 7.99 6.73 -28.56
C ASP A 67 7.84 5.31 -27.99
N GLU A 68 6.68 5.01 -27.40
CA GLU A 68 6.32 3.69 -26.85
C GLU A 68 7.25 3.14 -25.75
N ARG A 69 8.13 3.98 -25.19
CA ARG A 69 8.96 3.63 -24.04
C ARG A 69 8.24 3.87 -22.72
N THR A 70 8.54 3.02 -21.73
CA THR A 70 8.16 3.18 -20.32
C THR A 70 9.28 3.85 -19.53
#